data_AF-A0A382SCX1-F1
#
_entry.id   AF-A0A382SCX1-F1
#
_cell.length_a   1.000
_cell.length_b   1.000
_cell.length_c   1.000
_cell.angle_alpha   90.00
_cell.angle_beta   90.00
_cell.angle_gamma   90.00
#
_symmetry.space_group_name_H-M   'P 1'
#
loop_
_entity.id
_entity.type
_entity.pdbx_description
1 polymer ?
#
loop_
_entity_poly.entity_id
_entity_poly.type
_entity_poly.pdbx_seq_one_letter_code
_entity_poly.pdbx_strand_id
1 'polypeptide(L)'
;MSGLTAGEKRMFRGNVKQIFGRTLVLSVIAIFVAGCDLLSNAKFMERFQRQPQLRDSTTLSEQAIGKFAKGEILQAQVLFDRALQNNPRDVHALLGKGLIYQQTGQIPKARAAFEAVLALQPGNAHKLIVMNNLRPQSLRA
;
A
#
# COMPACT_ATOMS: atom_id res chain seq x y z
N MET A 1 13.34 75.84 9.76
CA MET A 1 13.46 74.40 9.43
C MET A 1 12.23 74.01 8.62
N SER A 2 12.45 73.62 7.38
CA SER A 2 11.56 73.76 6.23
C SER A 2 10.30 72.88 6.30
N GLY A 3 9.12 73.50 6.20
CA GLY A 3 7.86 72.79 6.08
C GLY A 3 7.65 72.26 4.66
N LEU A 4 7.40 70.96 4.51
CA LEU A 4 7.07 70.34 3.22
C LEU A 4 5.85 71.02 2.58
N THR A 5 5.97 71.33 1.30
CA THR A 5 4.91 71.98 0.51
C THR A 5 3.79 71.00 0.17
N ALA A 6 2.58 71.52 -0.09
CA ALA A 6 1.37 70.72 -0.31
C ALA A 6 1.45 69.74 -1.51
N GLY A 7 2.42 69.93 -2.42
CA GLY A 7 2.70 69.02 -3.54
C GLY A 7 3.36 67.70 -3.12
N GLU A 8 4.32 67.72 -2.19
CA GLU A 8 5.05 66.52 -1.75
C GLU A 8 4.17 65.55 -0.95
N LYS A 9 3.23 66.07 -0.15
CA LYS A 9 2.26 65.25 0.60
C LYS A 9 1.28 64.49 -0.30
N ARG A 10 0.94 65.02 -1.49
CA ARG A 10 0.07 64.31 -2.45
C ARG A 10 0.81 63.19 -3.18
N MET A 11 2.07 63.41 -3.54
CA MET A 11 2.91 62.38 -4.20
C MET A 11 3.18 61.19 -3.27
N PHE A 12 3.44 61.45 -1.98
CA PHE A 12 3.66 60.39 -0.99
C PHE A 12 2.37 59.60 -0.69
N ARG A 13 1.20 60.26 -0.61
CA ARG A 13 -0.08 59.60 -0.29
C ARG A 13 -0.64 58.76 -1.45
N GLY A 14 -0.32 59.11 -2.70
CA GLY A 14 -0.68 58.33 -3.89
C GLY A 14 0.14 57.04 -4.02
N ASN A 15 1.46 57.15 -3.84
CA ASN A 15 2.38 56.02 -3.97
C ASN A 15 2.23 55.01 -2.83
N VAL A 16 1.97 55.43 -1.59
CA VAL A 16 1.77 54.50 -0.47
C VAL A 16 0.56 53.59 -0.67
N LYS A 17 -0.58 54.11 -1.17
CA LYS A 17 -1.75 53.26 -1.48
C LYS A 17 -1.48 52.26 -2.61
N GLN A 18 -0.73 52.67 -3.63
CA GLN A 18 -0.37 51.83 -4.77
C GLN A 18 0.68 50.79 -4.40
N ILE A 19 1.63 51.13 -3.53
CA ILE A 19 2.64 50.21 -2.98
C ILE A 19 1.97 49.18 -2.07
N PHE A 20 1.11 49.60 -1.13
CA PHE A 20 0.33 48.69 -0.28
C PHE A 20 -0.58 47.76 -1.09
N GLY A 21 -1.20 48.26 -2.16
CA GLY A 21 -1.99 47.43 -3.07
C GLY A 21 -1.13 46.39 -3.80
N ARG A 22 0.07 46.75 -4.27
CA ARG A 22 0.97 45.83 -4.98
C ARG A 22 1.58 44.78 -4.04
N THR A 23 1.99 45.14 -2.84
CA THR A 23 2.49 44.16 -1.85
C THR A 23 1.39 43.23 -1.36
N LEU A 24 0.14 43.72 -1.20
CA LEU A 24 -1.00 42.89 -0.83
C LEU A 24 -1.39 41.91 -1.94
N VAL A 25 -1.33 42.33 -3.21
CA VAL A 25 -1.59 41.43 -4.36
C VAL A 25 -0.50 40.37 -4.48
N LEU A 26 0.78 40.73 -4.30
CA LEU A 26 1.90 39.78 -4.35
C LEU A 26 1.85 38.77 -3.20
N SER A 27 1.44 39.17 -1.99
CA SER A 27 1.29 38.24 -0.87
C SER A 27 0.12 37.28 -1.07
N VAL A 28 -1.01 37.74 -1.61
CA VAL A 28 -2.16 36.87 -1.93
C VAL A 28 -1.80 35.86 -3.02
N ILE A 29 -1.08 36.27 -4.07
CA ILE A 29 -0.59 35.36 -5.12
C ILE A 29 0.38 34.32 -4.52
N ALA A 30 1.30 34.73 -3.65
CA ALA A 30 2.21 33.81 -2.99
C ALA A 30 1.50 32.78 -2.09
N ILE A 31 0.45 33.20 -1.36
CA ILE A 31 -0.40 32.29 -0.56
C ILE A 31 -1.15 31.31 -1.48
N PHE A 32 -1.64 31.78 -2.62
CA PHE A 32 -2.35 30.94 -3.59
C PHE A 32 -1.42 29.91 -4.24
N VAL A 33 -0.20 30.30 -4.61
CA VAL A 33 0.82 29.41 -5.20
C VAL A 33 1.32 28.40 -4.16
N ALA A 34 1.63 28.83 -2.94
CA ALA A 34 2.02 27.93 -1.84
C ALA A 34 0.89 26.98 -1.45
N GLY A 35 -0.38 27.43 -1.53
CA GLY A 35 -1.56 26.58 -1.36
C GLY A 35 -1.71 25.54 -2.48
N CYS A 36 -1.33 25.87 -3.70
CA CYS A 36 -1.39 24.97 -4.85
C CYS A 36 -0.37 23.82 -4.77
N ASP A 37 0.81 24.07 -4.17
CA ASP A 37 1.81 23.03 -3.85
C ASP A 37 1.34 22.09 -2.74
N LEU A 38 0.65 22.61 -1.72
CA LEU A 38 0.10 21.79 -0.63
C LEU A 38 -1.06 20.90 -1.10
N LEU A 39 -1.93 21.41 -1.98
CA LEU A 39 -3.03 20.67 -2.60
C LEU A 39 -2.53 19.61 -3.60
N SER A 40 -1.42 19.86 -4.29
CA SER A 40 -0.77 18.88 -5.17
C SER A 40 -0.14 17.73 -4.38
N ASN A 41 0.46 18.03 -3.22
CA ASN A 41 1.02 17.02 -2.31
C ASN A 41 -0.04 16.20 -1.55
N ALA A 42 -1.29 16.69 -1.42
CA ALA A 42 -2.37 15.88 -0.86
C ALA A 42 -2.63 14.60 -1.70
N LYS A 43 -2.44 14.65 -3.03
CA LYS A 43 -2.50 13.46 -3.91
C LYS A 43 -1.29 12.52 -3.76
N PHE A 44 -0.15 13.02 -3.28
CA PHE A 44 1.04 12.19 -3.02
C PHE A 44 0.83 11.26 -1.82
N MET A 45 0.13 11.72 -0.78
CA MET A 45 -0.23 10.86 0.35
C MET A 45 -1.28 9.80 -0.01
N GLU A 46 -2.15 10.06 -1.01
CA GLU A 46 -3.06 9.04 -1.55
C GLU A 46 -2.30 7.87 -2.20
N ARG A 47 -1.10 8.11 -2.79
CA ARG A 47 -0.25 7.05 -3.36
C ARG A 47 0.35 6.11 -2.31
N PHE A 48 0.52 6.56 -1.07
CA PHE A 48 0.97 5.69 0.03
C PHE A 48 -0.19 4.95 0.72
N GLN A 49 -1.41 5.47 0.63
CA GLN A 49 -2.63 4.78 1.09
C GLN A 49 -3.27 3.88 0.03
N ARG A 50 -2.94 4.03 -1.26
CA ARG A 50 -3.32 3.08 -2.32
C ARG A 50 -2.42 1.84 -2.33
N GLN A 51 -2.57 0.99 -1.31
CA GLN A 51 -2.58 -0.45 -1.50
C GLN A 51 -4.01 -0.97 -1.28
N PRO A 52 -4.99 -0.63 -2.15
CA PRO A 52 -6.40 -0.91 -1.88
C PRO A 52 -6.75 -2.40 -2.03
N GLN A 53 -5.84 -3.23 -2.53
CA GLN A 53 -6.10 -4.64 -2.90
C GLN A 53 -5.49 -5.65 -1.91
N LEU A 54 -4.55 -5.23 -1.05
CA LEU A 54 -3.82 -6.15 -0.16
C LEU A 54 -4.60 -6.52 1.11
N ARG A 55 -5.44 -5.60 1.63
CA ARG A 55 -6.29 -5.90 2.81
C ARG A 55 -7.31 -6.99 2.52
N ASP A 56 -7.92 -6.98 1.34
CA ASP A 56 -8.93 -7.98 0.98
C ASP A 56 -8.29 -9.37 0.80
N SER A 57 -7.09 -9.44 0.20
CA SER A 57 -6.37 -10.71 0.06
C SER A 57 -6.06 -11.36 1.42
N THR A 58 -5.51 -10.59 2.36
CA THR A 58 -5.13 -11.12 3.68
C THR A 58 -6.34 -11.66 4.44
N THR A 59 -7.47 -10.94 4.42
CA THR A 59 -8.70 -11.42 5.08
C THR A 59 -9.28 -12.67 4.42
N LEU A 60 -9.23 -12.77 3.09
CA LEU A 60 -9.62 -13.98 2.35
C LEU A 60 -8.71 -15.17 2.72
N SER A 61 -7.41 -14.94 2.82
CA SER A 61 -6.43 -15.94 3.25
C SER A 61 -6.67 -16.44 4.67
N GLU A 62 -6.97 -15.54 5.61
CA GLU A 62 -7.29 -15.90 6.99
C GLU A 62 -8.57 -16.74 7.09
N GLN A 63 -9.62 -16.35 6.36
CA GLN A 63 -10.85 -17.14 6.28
C GLN A 63 -10.61 -18.53 5.65
N ALA A 64 -9.79 -18.58 4.59
CA ALA A 64 -9.41 -19.82 3.93
C ALA A 64 -8.65 -20.76 4.87
N ILE A 65 -7.75 -20.23 5.70
CA ILE A 65 -7.04 -21.01 6.74
C ILE A 65 -8.05 -21.60 7.73
N GLY A 66 -9.04 -20.82 8.18
CA GLY A 66 -10.09 -21.32 9.07
C GLY A 66 -10.91 -22.46 8.44
N LYS A 67 -11.22 -22.36 7.15
CA LYS A 67 -11.90 -23.42 6.38
C LYS A 67 -11.03 -24.66 6.19
N PHE A 68 -9.75 -24.47 5.89
CA PHE A 68 -8.78 -25.55 5.77
C PHE A 68 -8.62 -26.32 7.07
N ALA A 69 -8.53 -25.61 8.21
CA ALA A 69 -8.44 -26.22 9.54
C ALA A 69 -9.69 -27.05 9.91
N LYS A 70 -10.86 -26.69 9.38
CA LYS A 70 -12.11 -27.45 9.51
C LYS A 70 -12.22 -28.65 8.56
N GLY A 71 -11.24 -28.86 7.68
CA GLY A 71 -11.29 -29.90 6.65
C GLY A 71 -12.16 -29.54 5.44
N GLU A 72 -12.67 -28.31 5.35
CA GLU A 72 -13.48 -27.83 4.23
C GLU A 72 -12.58 -27.45 3.02
N ILE A 73 -11.84 -28.43 2.50
CA ILE A 73 -10.74 -28.23 1.53
C ILE A 73 -11.19 -27.46 0.27
N LEU A 74 -12.35 -27.80 -0.29
CA LEU A 74 -12.85 -27.15 -1.50
C LEU A 74 -13.16 -25.66 -1.27
N GLN A 75 -13.78 -25.31 -0.15
CA GLN A 75 -14.09 -23.92 0.19
C GLN A 75 -12.80 -23.13 0.49
N ALA A 76 -11.86 -23.75 1.22
CA ALA A 76 -10.55 -23.16 1.46
C ALA A 76 -9.82 -22.86 0.15
N GLN A 77 -9.84 -23.81 -0.80
CA GLN A 77 -9.21 -23.63 -2.10
C GLN A 77 -9.78 -22.45 -2.87
N VAL A 78 -11.12 -22.31 -2.92
CA VAL A 78 -11.78 -21.17 -3.59
C VAL A 78 -11.39 -19.84 -2.95
N LEU A 79 -11.33 -19.78 -1.62
CA LEU A 79 -10.95 -18.55 -0.91
C LEU A 79 -9.47 -18.20 -1.13
N PHE A 80 -8.57 -19.19 -1.11
CA PHE A 80 -7.17 -18.97 -1.46
C PHE A 80 -6.99 -18.53 -2.91
N ASP A 81 -7.77 -19.08 -3.85
CA ASP A 81 -7.74 -18.66 -5.25
C ASP A 81 -8.17 -17.19 -5.41
N ARG A 82 -9.22 -16.76 -4.70
CA ARG A 82 -9.63 -15.35 -4.69
C ARG A 82 -8.58 -14.44 -4.04
N ALA A 83 -7.95 -14.88 -2.96
CA ALA A 83 -6.86 -14.14 -2.34
C ALA A 83 -5.71 -13.93 -3.34
N LEU A 84 -5.30 -14.98 -4.05
CA LEU A 84 -4.24 -14.89 -5.07
C LEU A 84 -4.64 -14.08 -6.31
N GLN A 85 -5.92 -14.02 -6.66
CA GLN A 85 -6.40 -13.11 -7.70
C GLN A 85 -6.24 -11.64 -7.29
N ASN A 86 -6.51 -11.31 -6.02
CA ASN A 86 -6.37 -9.96 -5.50
C ASN A 86 -4.91 -9.58 -5.25
N ASN A 87 -4.12 -10.52 -4.71
CA ASN A 87 -2.69 -10.38 -4.50
C ASN A 87 -1.96 -11.69 -4.84
N PRO A 88 -1.34 -11.77 -6.03
CA PRO A 88 -0.56 -12.94 -6.44
C PRO A 88 0.64 -13.26 -5.54
N ARG A 89 1.05 -12.31 -4.69
CA ARG A 89 2.18 -12.45 -3.75
C ARG A 89 1.72 -12.66 -2.31
N ASP A 90 0.46 -13.02 -2.07
CA ASP A 90 -0.03 -13.36 -0.74
C ASP A 90 0.61 -14.66 -0.26
N VAL A 91 1.51 -14.52 0.71
CA VAL A 91 2.28 -15.63 1.31
C VAL A 91 1.36 -16.64 1.99
N HIS A 92 0.29 -16.20 2.65
CA HIS A 92 -0.64 -17.09 3.34
C HIS A 92 -1.44 -17.92 2.34
N ALA A 93 -1.89 -17.31 1.24
CA ALA A 93 -2.63 -18.03 0.21
C ALA A 93 -1.74 -19.01 -0.58
N LEU A 94 -0.52 -18.60 -0.95
CA LEU A 94 0.45 -19.49 -1.60
C LEU A 94 0.79 -20.69 -0.72
N LEU A 95 1.02 -20.45 0.58
CA LEU A 95 1.28 -21.52 1.55
C LEU A 95 0.08 -22.45 1.71
N GLY A 96 -1.13 -21.91 1.85
CA GLY A 96 -2.37 -22.67 1.94
C GLY A 96 -2.60 -23.56 0.72
N LYS A 97 -2.37 -23.04 -0.49
CA LYS A 97 -2.44 -23.83 -1.74
C LYS A 97 -1.38 -24.92 -1.79
N GLY A 98 -0.15 -24.63 -1.37
CA GLY A 98 0.91 -25.63 -1.26
C GLY A 98 0.51 -26.79 -0.34
N LEU A 99 -0.07 -26.49 0.82
CA LEU A 99 -0.55 -27.50 1.77
C LEU A 99 -1.71 -28.34 1.21
N ILE A 100 -2.66 -27.72 0.51
CA ILE A 100 -3.77 -28.42 -0.17
C ILE A 100 -3.23 -29.33 -1.29
N TYR A 101 -2.33 -28.83 -2.13
CA TYR A 101 -1.72 -29.62 -3.20
C TYR A 101 -0.95 -30.82 -2.64
N GLN A 102 -0.21 -30.61 -1.54
CA GLN A 102 0.49 -31.70 -0.88
C GLN A 102 -0.47 -32.73 -0.27
N GLN A 103 -1.62 -32.31 0.26
CA GLN A 103 -2.62 -33.22 0.85
C GLN A 103 -3.37 -34.01 -0.23
N THR A 104 -3.53 -33.43 -1.42
CA THR A 104 -4.20 -34.04 -2.58
C THR A 104 -3.23 -34.78 -3.51
N GLY A 105 -1.97 -34.95 -3.13
CA GLY A 105 -0.96 -35.68 -3.91
C GLY A 105 -0.39 -34.93 -5.12
N GLN A 106 -0.74 -33.66 -5.32
CA GLN A 106 -0.23 -32.81 -6.40
C GLN A 106 1.16 -32.24 -6.04
N ILE A 107 2.12 -33.12 -5.79
CA ILE A 107 3.46 -32.80 -5.27
C ILE A 107 4.21 -31.75 -6.12
N PRO A 108 4.19 -31.79 -7.47
CA PRO A 108 4.87 -30.76 -8.28
C PRO A 108 4.29 -29.36 -8.06
N LYS A 109 2.97 -29.25 -7.94
CA LYS A 109 2.29 -27.96 -7.69
C LYS A 109 2.55 -27.46 -6.27
N ALA A 110 2.59 -28.37 -5.30
CA ALA A 110 2.93 -28.03 -3.92
C ALA A 110 4.34 -27.44 -3.83
N ARG A 111 5.32 -28.07 -4.49
CA ARG A 111 6.70 -27.60 -4.56
C ARG A 111 6.78 -26.19 -5.15
N ALA A 112 6.16 -25.97 -6.31
CA ALA A 112 6.16 -24.66 -6.96
C ALA A 112 5.55 -23.56 -6.06
N ALA A 113 4.46 -23.88 -5.35
CA ALA A 113 3.85 -22.94 -4.41
C ALA A 113 4.79 -22.61 -3.23
N PHE A 114 5.49 -23.60 -2.66
CA PHE A 114 6.44 -23.35 -1.59
C PHE A 114 7.68 -22.58 -2.06
N GLU A 115 8.19 -22.87 -3.26
CA GLU A 115 9.29 -22.12 -3.87
C GLU A 115 8.92 -20.65 -4.08
N ALA A 116 7.69 -20.38 -4.53
CA ALA A 116 7.18 -19.01 -4.62
C ALA A 116 7.18 -18.30 -3.25
N VAL A 117 6.76 -18.98 -2.18
CA VAL A 117 6.82 -18.38 -0.83
C VAL A 117 8.26 -18.10 -0.40
N LEU A 118 9.19 -19.03 -0.64
CA LEU A 118 10.60 -18.87 -0.32
C LEU A 118 11.23 -17.68 -1.07
N ALA A 119 10.86 -17.48 -2.33
CA ALA A 119 11.33 -16.34 -3.12
C ALA A 119 10.78 -14.99 -2.60
N LEU A 120 9.59 -14.97 -2.02
CA LEU A 120 8.97 -13.77 -1.46
C LEU A 120 9.48 -13.43 -0.06
N GLN A 121 9.76 -14.44 0.77
CA GLN A 121 10.23 -14.27 2.14
C GLN A 121 11.44 -15.18 2.42
N PRO A 122 12.64 -14.83 1.92
CA PRO A 122 13.84 -15.64 2.11
C PRO A 122 14.21 -15.80 3.60
N GLY A 123 13.87 -14.83 4.46
CA GLY A 123 14.08 -14.92 5.92
C GLY A 123 13.13 -15.88 6.65
N ASN A 124 12.01 -16.28 6.01
CA ASN A 124 11.03 -17.21 6.57
C ASN A 124 11.27 -18.66 6.08
N ALA A 125 12.36 -18.87 5.32
CA ALA A 125 12.70 -20.17 4.74
C ALA A 125 12.82 -21.28 5.78
N HIS A 126 13.35 -20.97 6.97
CA HIS A 126 13.45 -21.92 8.06
C HIS A 126 12.08 -22.44 8.52
N LYS A 127 11.06 -21.57 8.59
CA LYS A 127 9.70 -21.92 9.00
C LYS A 127 9.00 -22.81 7.97
N LEU A 128 9.27 -22.57 6.69
CA LEU A 128 8.71 -23.34 5.57
C LEU A 128 9.37 -24.70 5.39
N ILE A 129 10.70 -24.78 5.55
CA ILE A 129 11.43 -26.06 5.54
C ILE A 129 10.92 -26.95 6.68
N VAL A 130 10.74 -26.38 7.87
CA VAL A 130 10.15 -27.10 9.01
C VAL A 130 8.73 -27.56 8.69
N MET A 131 7.86 -26.73 8.12
CA MET A 131 6.50 -27.16 7.72
C MET A 131 6.48 -28.25 6.63
N ASN A 132 7.40 -28.19 5.65
CA ASN A 132 7.52 -29.19 4.59
C ASN A 132 8.03 -30.54 5.15
N ASN A 133 8.96 -30.49 6.10
CA ASN A 133 9.53 -31.65 6.77
C ASN A 133 8.64 -32.21 7.91
N LEU A 134 7.64 -31.45 8.38
CA LEU A 134 6.72 -31.85 9.46
C LEU A 134 5.50 -32.64 8.98
N ARG A 135 5.33 -32.91 7.68
CA ARG A 135 4.41 -33.96 7.23
C ARG A 135 5.12 -35.32 7.18
N PRO A 136 4.45 -36.38 7.67
CA PRO A 136 5.07 -37.68 7.89
C PRO A 136 5.61 -38.28 6.59
N GLN A 137 6.74 -38.97 6.69
CA GLN A 137 7.39 -39.79 5.66
C GLN A 137 6.49 -40.94 5.13
N SER A 138 5.20 -40.97 5.47
CA SER A 138 4.26 -42.07 5.21
C SER A 138 3.77 -42.18 3.76
N LEU A 139 4.40 -41.48 2.81
CA LEU A 139 4.15 -41.64 1.37
C LEU A 139 5.43 -41.94 0.58
N ARG A 140 6.46 -42.51 1.25
CA ARG A 140 7.39 -43.43 0.59
C ARG A 140 6.77 -44.82 0.65
N ALA A 141 5.96 -45.14 -0.35
CA ALA A 141 5.74 -46.51 -0.78
C ALA A 141 6.26 -46.60 -2.22
#